data_AF-A0A6B3BJQ2-F1
#
_entry.id   AF-A0A6B3BJQ2-F1
#
_cell.length_a   1.000
_cell.length_b   1.000
_cell.length_c   1.000
_cell.angle_alpha   90.00
_cell.angle_beta   90.00
_cell.angle_gamma   90.00
#
_symmetry.space_group_name_H-M   'P 1'
#
loop_
_entity.id
_entity.type
_entity.pdbx_description
1 polymer ?
#
loop_
_entity_poly.entity_id
_entity_poly.type
_entity_poly.pdbx_seq_one_letter_code
_entity_poly.pdbx_strand_id
1 'polypeptide(L)'
;MKLRSAQWYEGQGRNAYIHRAWMRRGAPDDAFTGRPQIAIANTASDLTPCNAHLNEVAASVRNGVYEAGGIPLDLPVVSLGETQVRPTAMLWRNMAAMATEEMLRANPIDGVVLLGGCDKTIPSLLMAAASVDLPAVVVPGGPMLTGTFRGTPLGCGTDVWRLSEEVRAGTLSQEQFTRSESSMIRSRGHCNTMGTASTMALVAEALGTIVPGMAGIPAPDSRLLEAAHGTGRLAVEMVAADRRPGTFLTKASFHNAIVALAAIGGSTNAVVHLLAIAGRLDIPLTLDDFDRIGSRVPVLVDLQPAGRFLMEDFHRAGGLSAVLREVRDLLDPDALTVTGEPLVAHIDDAPIWDPEVIRTREKPLVAEGGIAVLRGNLAPDGALVKPAAASPHLLRHRGRAVVFDSIEDFHARIDDPDLDVDADSVLVLRGCGPKGYPGMPEVSNMPLPKKLLEQGVRDMVRVCDGRMSGTAYGTVVLHVAPEAAAGGPLALVRTGDIIDLDVAARRLDVDVPAEELARRTPNEATVNGFANPRRGWERLYVDHVLQADTGADLDFLIGSSGSEVSRESH
;
A
#
# COMPACT_ATOMS: atom_id res chain seq x y z
N MET A 1 12.37 -32.22 11.59
CA MET A 1 13.20 -31.00 11.60
C MET A 1 13.25 -30.47 13.02
N LYS A 2 14.39 -29.95 13.48
CA LYS A 2 14.47 -29.33 14.81
C LYS A 2 13.96 -27.89 14.68
N LEU A 3 12.91 -27.56 15.43
CA LEU A 3 12.29 -26.24 15.44
C LEU A 3 13.23 -25.20 16.08
N ARG A 4 13.09 -23.93 15.69
CA ARG A 4 13.89 -22.82 16.19
C ARG A 4 13.62 -22.56 17.67
N SER A 5 12.35 -22.62 18.06
CA SER A 5 11.91 -22.46 19.45
C SER A 5 12.58 -23.44 20.43
N ALA A 6 13.10 -24.57 19.94
CA ALA A 6 13.89 -25.50 20.73
C ALA A 6 15.19 -24.89 21.29
N GLN A 7 15.74 -23.84 20.67
CA GLN A 7 16.89 -23.12 21.22
C GLN A 7 16.58 -22.46 22.58
N TRP A 8 15.32 -22.07 22.82
CA TRP A 8 14.87 -21.54 24.11
C TRP A 8 14.33 -22.62 25.02
N TYR A 9 13.60 -23.59 24.46
CA TYR A 9 12.77 -24.48 25.26
C TYR A 9 13.33 -25.88 25.47
N GLU A 10 14.29 -26.34 24.68
CA GLU A 10 14.84 -27.69 24.84
C GLU A 10 15.99 -27.72 25.84
N GLY A 11 16.09 -28.81 26.61
CA GLY A 11 17.19 -29.04 27.55
C GLY A 11 16.83 -28.82 29.02
N GLN A 12 17.75 -29.20 29.90
CA GLN A 12 17.55 -29.18 31.37
C GLN A 12 18.44 -28.14 32.07
N GLY A 13 19.17 -27.33 31.31
CA GLY A 13 20.02 -26.27 31.85
C GLY A 13 19.22 -25.04 32.32
N ARG A 14 19.92 -24.12 32.97
CA ARG A 14 19.36 -22.87 33.52
C ARG A 14 18.57 -22.05 32.48
N ASN A 15 19.09 -21.93 31.25
CA ASN A 15 18.47 -21.11 30.20
C ASN A 15 17.13 -21.70 29.75
N ALA A 16 17.11 -22.99 29.40
CA ALA A 16 15.88 -23.67 29.04
C ALA A 16 14.85 -23.70 30.18
N TYR A 17 15.33 -23.83 31.43
CA TYR A 17 14.49 -23.71 32.62
C TYR A 17 13.83 -22.33 32.71
N ILE A 18 14.59 -21.23 32.59
CA ILE A 18 14.01 -19.88 32.76
C ILE A 18 12.97 -19.61 31.68
N HIS A 19 13.25 -19.93 30.40
CA HIS A 19 12.30 -19.69 29.31
C HIS A 19 10.99 -20.46 29.49
N ARG A 20 11.05 -21.76 29.79
CA ARG A 20 9.84 -22.56 30.05
C ARG A 20 9.11 -22.08 31.31
N ALA A 21 9.83 -21.78 32.39
CA ALA A 21 9.23 -21.35 33.66
C ALA A 21 8.36 -20.10 33.50
N TRP A 22 8.81 -19.11 32.72
CA TRP A 22 8.02 -17.90 32.45
C TRP A 22 6.81 -18.15 31.55
N MET A 23 6.93 -19.08 30.60
CA MET A 23 5.87 -19.39 29.63
C MET A 23 4.81 -20.39 30.14
N ARG A 24 5.07 -21.12 31.23
CA ARG A 24 4.15 -22.10 31.85
C ARG A 24 2.83 -21.53 32.38
N ARG A 25 2.53 -20.25 32.15
CA ARG A 25 1.34 -19.51 32.62
C ARG A 25 0.04 -19.97 31.92
N GLY A 26 -0.34 -21.22 32.14
CA GLY A 26 -1.50 -21.86 31.52
C GLY A 26 -1.17 -22.76 30.32
N ALA A 27 0.09 -22.83 29.90
CA ALA A 27 0.55 -23.76 28.86
C ALA A 27 0.79 -25.17 29.45
N PRO A 28 0.33 -26.25 28.78
CA PRO A 28 0.60 -27.62 29.21
C PRO A 28 2.08 -28.01 29.00
N ASP A 29 2.52 -29.11 29.62
CA ASP A 29 3.92 -29.56 29.55
C ASP A 29 4.42 -29.83 28.13
N ASP A 30 3.54 -30.38 27.28
CA ASP A 30 3.82 -30.71 25.90
C ASP A 30 3.93 -29.48 24.99
N ALA A 31 3.52 -28.28 25.46
CA ALA A 31 3.62 -27.04 24.69
C ALA A 31 5.06 -26.67 24.31
N PHE A 32 6.05 -27.17 25.06
CA PHE A 32 7.46 -26.80 24.89
C PHE A 32 8.28 -27.84 24.13
N THR A 33 7.67 -28.95 23.70
CA THR A 33 8.38 -30.08 23.08
C THR A 33 7.70 -30.49 21.78
N GLY A 34 8.37 -30.25 20.65
CA GLY A 34 7.94 -30.74 19.34
C GLY A 34 6.71 -30.06 18.72
N ARG A 35 6.14 -29.04 19.39
CA ARG A 35 4.99 -28.27 18.89
C ARG A 35 5.43 -26.91 18.33
N PRO A 36 5.07 -26.57 17.07
CA PRO A 36 5.37 -25.26 16.47
C PRO A 36 4.80 -24.10 17.28
N GLN A 37 5.64 -23.11 17.58
CA GLN A 37 5.23 -21.87 18.23
C GLN A 37 4.84 -20.84 17.15
N ILE A 38 3.56 -20.50 17.04
CA ILE A 38 3.04 -19.62 16.00
C ILE A 38 2.74 -18.25 16.60
N ALA A 39 3.48 -17.23 16.19
CA ALA A 39 3.15 -15.84 16.53
C ALA A 39 1.94 -15.37 15.73
N ILE A 40 1.04 -14.63 16.37
CA ILE A 40 -0.03 -13.89 15.71
C ILE A 40 0.34 -12.41 15.81
N ALA A 41 1.03 -11.91 14.78
CA ALA A 41 1.46 -10.52 14.70
C ALA A 41 0.23 -9.64 14.44
N ASN A 42 -0.28 -9.00 15.50
CA ASN A 42 -1.59 -8.36 15.51
C ASN A 42 -1.47 -6.83 15.51
N THR A 43 -2.06 -6.19 14.49
CA THR A 43 -2.13 -4.73 14.36
C THR A 43 -3.45 -4.13 14.86
N ALA A 44 -4.20 -4.83 15.73
CA ALA A 44 -5.36 -4.27 16.40
C ALA A 44 -4.99 -3.05 17.27
N SER A 45 -5.78 -1.98 17.19
CA SER A 45 -5.63 -0.79 18.04
C SER A 45 -6.90 0.04 17.98
N ASP A 46 -7.32 0.60 19.11
CA ASP A 46 -8.43 1.57 19.16
C ASP A 46 -8.11 2.85 18.36
N LEU A 47 -6.82 3.16 18.19
CA LEU A 47 -6.34 4.29 17.36
C LEU A 47 -6.16 3.90 15.88
N THR A 48 -6.42 2.64 15.52
CA THR A 48 -6.44 2.17 14.13
C THR A 48 -7.78 1.48 13.86
N PRO A 49 -8.86 2.26 13.67
CA PRO A 49 -10.22 1.73 13.60
C PRO A 49 -10.42 0.71 12.48
N CYS A 50 -9.63 0.79 11.40
CA CYS A 50 -9.62 -0.18 10.31
C CYS A 50 -9.29 -1.61 10.78
N ASN A 51 -8.54 -1.73 11.87
CA ASN A 51 -8.00 -2.98 12.39
C ASN A 51 -8.56 -3.33 13.78
N ALA A 52 -9.49 -2.55 14.32
CA ALA A 52 -9.99 -2.72 15.69
C ALA A 52 -10.58 -4.12 15.95
N HIS A 53 -11.15 -4.76 14.92
CA HIS A 53 -11.71 -6.11 15.00
C HIS A 53 -10.68 -7.24 14.89
N LEU A 54 -9.39 -6.95 14.63
CA LEU A 54 -8.39 -8.01 14.43
C LEU A 54 -8.16 -8.88 15.68
N ASN A 55 -8.58 -8.45 16.86
CA ASN A 55 -8.62 -9.32 18.05
C ASN A 55 -9.62 -10.48 17.90
N GLU A 56 -10.75 -10.27 17.23
CA GLU A 56 -11.74 -11.32 16.91
C GLU A 56 -11.17 -12.30 15.87
N VAL A 57 -10.47 -11.75 14.86
CA VAL A 57 -9.78 -12.53 13.83
C VAL A 57 -8.66 -13.38 14.45
N ALA A 58 -7.84 -12.78 15.34
CA ALA A 58 -6.77 -13.46 16.07
C ALA A 58 -7.30 -14.63 16.91
N ALA A 59 -8.47 -14.49 17.54
CA ALA A 59 -9.10 -15.59 18.26
C ALA A 59 -9.47 -16.76 17.34
N SER A 60 -9.90 -16.48 16.11
CA SER A 60 -10.20 -17.53 15.11
C SER A 60 -8.92 -18.22 14.62
N VAL A 61 -7.86 -17.45 14.32
CA VAL A 61 -6.53 -18.00 13.99
C VAL A 61 -6.00 -18.90 15.10
N ARG A 62 -6.10 -18.43 16.36
CA ARG A 62 -5.67 -19.18 17.55
C ARG A 62 -6.33 -20.56 17.63
N ASN A 63 -7.62 -20.64 17.36
CA ASN A 63 -8.34 -21.91 17.36
C ASN A 63 -7.80 -22.88 16.30
N GLY A 64 -7.54 -22.38 15.09
CA GLY A 64 -6.93 -23.17 14.02
C GLY A 64 -5.52 -23.66 14.35
N VAL A 65 -4.68 -22.81 14.95
CA VAL A 65 -3.33 -23.21 15.38
C VAL A 65 -3.39 -24.33 16.42
N TYR A 66 -4.27 -24.22 17.42
CA TYR A 66 -4.44 -25.28 18.41
C TYR A 66 -4.96 -26.58 17.80
N GLU A 67 -5.94 -26.50 16.91
CA GLU A 67 -6.50 -27.67 16.19
C GLU A 67 -5.42 -28.42 15.40
N ALA A 68 -4.48 -27.70 14.78
CA ALA A 68 -3.37 -28.30 14.04
C ALA A 68 -2.19 -28.73 14.93
N GLY A 69 -2.28 -28.59 16.25
CA GLY A 69 -1.24 -29.03 17.20
C GLY A 69 -0.12 -28.01 17.44
N GLY A 70 -0.24 -26.78 16.94
CA GLY A 70 0.67 -25.68 17.29
C GLY A 70 0.37 -25.04 18.64
N ILE A 71 1.19 -24.05 19.02
CA ILE A 71 1.01 -23.19 20.18
C ILE A 71 0.88 -21.73 19.68
N PRO A 72 -0.31 -21.13 19.73
CA PRO A 72 -0.51 -19.75 19.31
C PRO A 72 -0.07 -18.76 20.38
N LEU A 73 0.65 -17.72 19.96
CA LEU A 73 1.18 -16.65 20.80
C LEU A 73 0.76 -15.30 20.22
N ASP A 74 -0.06 -14.53 20.93
CA ASP A 74 -0.39 -13.18 20.51
C ASP A 74 0.86 -12.29 20.59
N LEU A 75 1.17 -11.60 19.49
CA LEU A 75 2.26 -10.66 19.40
C LEU A 75 1.70 -9.31 18.89
N PRO A 76 1.33 -8.38 19.79
CA PRO A 76 0.95 -7.04 19.38
C PRO A 76 2.14 -6.35 18.70
N VAL A 77 1.90 -5.75 17.54
CA VAL A 77 2.92 -5.02 16.77
C VAL A 77 2.44 -3.61 16.43
N VAL A 78 3.35 -2.77 15.92
CA VAL A 78 3.03 -1.37 15.59
C VAL A 78 1.88 -1.31 14.61
N SER A 79 0.79 -0.66 15.03
CA SER A 79 -0.39 -0.44 14.20
C SER A 79 -0.42 0.99 13.67
N LEU A 80 -0.64 1.13 12.37
CA LEU A 80 -0.58 2.40 11.66
C LEU A 80 -1.96 2.71 11.07
N GLY A 81 -2.70 3.62 11.71
CA GLY A 81 -3.94 4.18 11.18
C GLY A 81 -3.65 5.35 10.25
N GLU A 82 -3.81 5.17 8.94
CA GLU A 82 -3.55 6.20 7.92
C GLU A 82 -4.23 7.53 8.25
N THR A 83 -5.46 7.45 8.78
CA THR A 83 -6.29 8.63 9.09
C THR A 83 -5.90 9.34 10.39
N GLN A 84 -5.16 8.69 11.29
CA GLN A 84 -4.86 9.21 12.64
C GLN A 84 -3.38 9.62 12.80
N VAL A 85 -2.48 8.96 12.08
CA VAL A 85 -1.03 9.17 12.21
C VAL A 85 -0.57 10.38 11.38
N ARG A 86 0.14 11.33 12.01
CA ARG A 86 0.63 12.59 11.40
C ARG A 86 2.14 12.77 11.61
N PRO A 87 2.93 13.22 10.61
CA PRO A 87 2.46 13.84 9.37
C PRO A 87 1.86 12.89 8.32
N THR A 88 2.28 11.63 8.28
CA THR A 88 1.68 10.59 7.42
C THR A 88 2.11 9.21 7.89
N ALA A 89 1.23 8.20 7.88
CA ALA A 89 1.59 6.83 8.28
C ALA A 89 2.74 6.21 7.47
N MET A 90 2.99 6.67 6.24
CA MET A 90 4.12 6.20 5.42
C MET A 90 5.48 6.44 6.10
N LEU A 91 5.62 7.55 6.85
CA LEU A 91 6.81 7.84 7.65
C LEU A 91 7.13 6.73 8.66
N TRP A 92 6.10 6.02 9.15
CA TRP A 92 6.24 4.98 10.17
C TRP A 92 6.24 3.56 9.62
N ARG A 93 5.99 3.35 8.32
CA ARG A 93 6.00 2.01 7.70
C ARG A 93 7.30 1.26 8.01
N ASN A 94 8.44 1.92 7.83
CA ASN A 94 9.76 1.31 8.04
C ASN A 94 10.02 1.06 9.53
N MET A 95 9.52 1.92 10.43
CA MET A 95 9.60 1.70 11.88
C MET A 95 8.78 0.47 12.28
N ALA A 96 7.57 0.34 11.74
CA ALA A 96 6.70 -0.81 12.00
C ALA A 96 7.32 -2.12 11.47
N ALA A 97 7.93 -2.07 10.28
CA ALA A 97 8.65 -3.21 9.70
C ALA A 97 9.85 -3.60 10.58
N MET A 98 10.74 -2.65 10.90
CA MET A 98 11.92 -2.88 11.74
C MET A 98 11.54 -3.42 13.13
N ALA A 99 10.56 -2.80 13.80
CA ALA A 99 10.13 -3.26 15.12
C ALA A 99 9.53 -4.67 15.06
N THR A 100 8.76 -4.99 14.03
CA THR A 100 8.19 -6.33 13.86
C THR A 100 9.29 -7.35 13.54
N GLU A 101 10.21 -7.03 12.64
CA GLU A 101 11.36 -7.86 12.26
C GLU A 101 12.15 -8.30 13.49
N GLU A 102 12.51 -7.36 14.36
CA GLU A 102 13.24 -7.66 15.59
C GLU A 102 12.43 -8.51 16.56
N MET A 103 11.12 -8.30 16.67
CA MET A 103 10.26 -9.13 17.54
C MET A 103 10.08 -10.55 17.00
N LEU A 104 10.00 -10.73 15.68
CA LEU A 104 9.96 -12.06 15.08
C LEU A 104 11.28 -12.80 15.30
N ARG A 105 12.41 -12.11 15.16
CA ARG A 105 13.74 -12.71 15.38
C ARG A 105 14.02 -12.97 16.87
N ALA A 106 13.70 -12.05 17.77
CA ALA A 106 14.10 -12.16 19.17
C ALA A 106 13.27 -13.14 20.00
N ASN A 107 12.11 -13.58 19.52
CA ASN A 107 11.21 -14.47 20.25
C ASN A 107 11.28 -15.94 19.78
N PRO A 108 10.98 -16.91 20.65
CA PRO A 108 11.01 -18.35 20.34
C PRO A 108 9.81 -18.80 19.50
N ILE A 109 9.71 -18.26 18.28
CA ILE A 109 8.64 -18.54 17.33
C ILE A 109 9.20 -19.33 16.14
N ASP A 110 8.36 -20.19 15.56
CA ASP A 110 8.71 -21.05 14.43
C ASP A 110 7.97 -20.66 13.15
N GLY A 111 6.87 -19.92 13.28
CA GLY A 111 6.09 -19.36 12.17
C GLY A 111 5.24 -18.20 12.64
N VAL A 112 4.65 -17.46 11.69
CA VAL A 112 3.88 -16.24 11.98
C VAL A 112 2.64 -16.11 11.10
N VAL A 113 1.53 -15.69 11.73
CA VAL A 113 0.35 -15.16 11.05
C VAL A 113 0.36 -13.64 11.18
N LEU A 114 0.31 -12.96 10.04
CA LEU A 114 0.42 -11.50 9.93
C LEU A 114 -0.99 -10.91 9.77
N LEU A 115 -1.53 -10.32 10.83
CA LEU A 115 -2.86 -9.68 10.80
C LEU A 115 -2.71 -8.20 10.45
N GLY A 116 -3.07 -7.86 9.21
CA GLY A 116 -3.01 -6.50 8.67
C GLY A 116 -4.33 -6.08 8.01
N GLY A 117 -4.53 -4.78 7.84
CA GLY A 117 -5.72 -4.23 7.19
C GLY A 117 -5.46 -2.84 6.64
N CYS A 118 -5.33 -1.84 7.52
CA CYS A 118 -5.04 -0.45 7.15
C CYS A 118 -3.79 -0.33 6.26
N ASP A 119 -3.77 0.67 5.39
CA ASP A 119 -2.87 0.88 4.26
C ASP A 119 -1.43 0.35 4.41
N LYS A 120 -0.73 0.76 5.47
CA LYS A 120 0.70 0.48 5.64
C LYS A 120 1.01 -0.79 6.42
N THR A 121 -0.01 -1.46 6.97
CA THR A 121 0.17 -2.60 7.88
C THR A 121 0.55 -3.90 7.16
N ILE A 122 -0.16 -4.30 6.10
CA ILE A 122 0.22 -5.47 5.29
C ILE A 122 1.65 -5.32 4.74
N PRO A 123 2.03 -4.21 4.06
CA PRO A 123 3.39 -4.10 3.55
C PRO A 123 4.45 -4.06 4.65
N SER A 124 4.25 -3.38 5.79
CA SER A 124 5.25 -3.39 6.88
C SER A 124 5.44 -4.77 7.48
N LEU A 125 4.36 -5.55 7.64
CA LEU A 125 4.40 -6.92 8.12
C LEU A 125 5.11 -7.86 7.12
N LEU A 126 4.85 -7.70 5.82
CA LEU A 126 5.52 -8.48 4.78
C LEU A 126 7.01 -8.15 4.69
N MET A 127 7.38 -6.87 4.80
CA MET A 127 8.79 -6.45 4.86
C MET A 127 9.51 -7.12 6.05
N ALA A 128 8.88 -7.12 7.23
CA ALA A 128 9.43 -7.78 8.42
C ALA A 128 9.58 -9.29 8.23
N ALA A 129 8.54 -9.97 7.74
CA ALA A 129 8.56 -11.41 7.53
C ALA A 129 9.58 -11.83 6.46
N ALA A 130 9.71 -11.08 5.37
CA ALA A 130 10.74 -11.28 4.35
C ALA A 130 12.16 -11.17 4.92
N SER A 131 12.40 -10.20 5.80
CA SER A 131 13.73 -9.94 6.36
C SER A 131 14.18 -11.02 7.36
N VAL A 132 13.23 -11.67 8.05
CA VAL A 132 13.52 -12.78 8.98
C VAL A 132 13.45 -14.15 8.30
N ASP A 133 12.61 -14.26 7.27
CA ASP A 133 12.39 -15.49 6.49
C ASP A 133 11.97 -16.70 7.34
N LEU A 134 10.99 -16.50 8.24
CA LEU A 134 10.25 -17.60 8.89
C LEU A 134 8.98 -17.90 8.11
N PRO A 135 8.42 -19.12 8.18
CA PRO A 135 7.11 -19.43 7.60
C PRO A 135 6.05 -18.40 8.01
N ALA A 136 5.48 -17.72 7.03
CA ALA A 136 4.64 -16.54 7.25
C ALA A 136 3.45 -16.49 6.30
N VAL A 137 2.26 -16.22 6.83
CA VAL A 137 1.02 -16.06 6.06
C VAL A 137 0.26 -14.82 6.51
N VAL A 138 -0.30 -14.07 5.57
CA VAL A 138 -1.11 -12.88 5.83
C VAL A 138 -2.58 -13.25 5.97
N VAL A 139 -3.27 -12.65 6.94
CA VAL A 139 -4.74 -12.62 7.00
C VAL A 139 -5.16 -11.14 6.90
N PRO A 140 -5.81 -10.74 5.79
CA PRO A 140 -6.31 -9.38 5.63
C PRO A 140 -7.54 -9.15 6.53
N GLY A 141 -7.66 -7.96 7.11
CA GLY A 141 -8.78 -7.59 7.97
C GLY A 141 -10.11 -7.42 7.22
N GLY A 142 -10.08 -7.15 5.92
CA GLY A 142 -11.25 -6.98 5.07
C GLY A 142 -11.80 -5.55 5.03
N PRO A 143 -12.46 -5.17 3.91
CA PRO A 143 -13.07 -3.86 3.74
C PRO A 143 -14.32 -3.70 4.61
N MET A 144 -14.66 -2.43 4.88
CA MET A 144 -15.96 -2.06 5.40
C MET A 144 -17.07 -2.36 4.40
N LEU A 145 -18.29 -2.44 4.90
CA LEU A 145 -19.48 -2.52 4.07
C LEU A 145 -19.80 -1.16 3.40
N THR A 146 -20.64 -1.17 2.37
CA THR A 146 -21.01 0.04 1.60
C THR A 146 -21.84 1.05 2.43
N GLY A 147 -21.29 2.21 2.76
CA GLY A 147 -22.07 3.30 3.35
C GLY A 147 -23.14 3.84 2.41
N THR A 148 -24.20 4.48 2.92
CA THR A 148 -25.22 5.12 2.08
C THR A 148 -25.66 6.45 2.65
N PHE A 149 -25.64 7.51 1.83
CA PHE A 149 -26.17 8.82 2.18
C PHE A 149 -27.22 9.23 1.15
N ARG A 150 -28.44 9.52 1.63
CA ARG A 150 -29.60 9.88 0.78
C ARG A 150 -29.91 8.84 -0.31
N GLY A 151 -29.78 7.56 0.05
CA GLY A 151 -29.98 6.44 -0.88
C GLY A 151 -28.87 6.26 -1.92
N THR A 152 -27.78 7.02 -1.84
CA THR A 152 -26.62 6.88 -2.72
C THR A 152 -25.47 6.18 -1.98
N PRO A 153 -24.84 5.14 -2.57
CA PRO A 153 -23.64 4.52 -2.01
C PRO A 153 -22.52 5.53 -1.76
N LEU A 154 -21.76 5.33 -0.68
CA LEU A 154 -20.59 6.12 -0.33
C LEU A 154 -19.31 5.28 -0.30
N GLY A 155 -18.33 5.70 -1.11
CA GLY A 155 -16.97 5.22 -1.13
C GLY A 155 -16.07 5.98 -0.17
N CYS A 156 -15.50 5.25 0.79
CA CYS A 156 -14.53 5.77 1.74
C CYS A 156 -13.31 6.35 1.01
N GLY A 157 -12.92 7.56 1.40
CA GLY A 157 -11.87 8.35 0.74
C GLY A 157 -12.39 9.09 -0.49
N THR A 158 -12.84 8.38 -1.54
CA THR A 158 -13.30 8.99 -2.80
C THR A 158 -14.38 10.05 -2.59
N ASP A 159 -15.42 9.71 -1.81
CA ASP A 159 -16.52 10.64 -1.55
C ASP A 159 -16.17 11.73 -0.52
N VAL A 160 -15.13 11.54 0.29
CA VAL A 160 -14.61 12.64 1.14
C VAL A 160 -14.13 13.77 0.24
N TRP A 161 -13.35 13.44 -0.81
CA TRP A 161 -12.85 14.41 -1.80
C TRP A 161 -13.99 15.02 -2.62
N ARG A 162 -14.89 14.18 -3.15
CA ARG A 162 -16.01 14.67 -3.97
C ARG A 162 -16.92 15.61 -3.18
N LEU A 163 -17.37 15.19 -1.99
CA LEU A 163 -18.31 15.99 -1.18
C LEU A 163 -17.65 17.27 -0.67
N SER A 164 -16.35 17.28 -0.33
CA SER A 164 -15.65 18.51 0.06
C SER A 164 -15.55 19.51 -1.09
N GLU A 165 -15.29 19.04 -2.31
CA GLU A 165 -15.28 19.89 -3.51
C GLU A 165 -16.69 20.42 -3.84
N GLU A 166 -17.74 19.63 -3.64
CA GLU A 166 -19.14 20.09 -3.77
C GLU A 166 -19.50 21.17 -2.75
N VAL A 167 -18.95 21.11 -1.53
CA VAL A 167 -19.09 22.22 -0.55
C VAL A 167 -18.35 23.46 -1.04
N ARG A 168 -17.11 23.33 -1.52
CA ARG A 168 -16.32 24.47 -2.05
C ARG A 168 -16.98 25.11 -3.26
N ALA A 169 -17.61 24.31 -4.12
CA ALA A 169 -18.37 24.75 -5.28
C ALA A 169 -19.79 25.29 -4.95
N GLY A 170 -20.23 25.20 -3.68
CA GLY A 170 -21.55 25.66 -3.25
C GLY A 170 -22.73 24.77 -3.68
N THR A 171 -22.47 23.55 -4.15
CA THR A 171 -23.49 22.58 -4.58
C THR A 171 -23.93 21.61 -3.45
N LEU A 172 -23.20 21.59 -2.33
CA LEU A 172 -23.55 20.87 -1.10
C LEU A 172 -23.39 21.80 0.11
N SER A 173 -24.30 21.76 1.08
CA SER A 173 -24.13 22.58 2.29
C SER A 173 -23.16 21.93 3.29
N GLN A 174 -22.45 22.75 4.07
CA GLN A 174 -21.57 22.27 5.14
C GLN A 174 -22.29 21.33 6.12
N GLU A 175 -23.55 21.63 6.46
CA GLU A 175 -24.36 20.77 7.32
C GLU A 175 -24.60 19.39 6.70
N GLN A 176 -24.86 19.33 5.39
CA GLN A 176 -25.08 18.08 4.68
C GLN A 176 -23.80 17.25 4.59
N PHE A 177 -22.66 17.91 4.39
CA PHE A 177 -21.35 17.27 4.44
C PHE A 177 -21.09 16.62 5.80
N THR A 178 -21.25 17.38 6.90
CA THR A 178 -21.07 16.83 8.25
C THR A 178 -22.08 15.71 8.57
N ARG A 179 -23.34 15.82 8.12
CA ARG A 179 -24.32 14.74 8.29
C ARG A 179 -23.96 13.45 7.53
N SER A 180 -23.13 13.54 6.49
CA SER A 180 -22.69 12.36 5.72
C SER A 180 -21.66 11.51 6.48
N GLU A 181 -20.98 12.06 7.49
CA GLU A 181 -19.89 11.38 8.23
C GLU A 181 -20.35 10.06 8.85
N SER A 182 -21.49 10.07 9.55
CA SER A 182 -22.07 8.86 10.18
C SER A 182 -22.56 7.81 9.18
N SER A 183 -22.72 8.20 7.91
CA SER A 183 -23.16 7.32 6.82
C SER A 183 -21.97 6.67 6.09
N MET A 184 -20.77 7.26 6.20
CA MET A 184 -19.56 6.82 5.49
C MET A 184 -18.98 5.55 6.12
N ILE A 185 -18.76 5.58 7.44
CA ILE A 185 -18.07 4.54 8.19
C ILE A 185 -19.10 3.80 9.07
N ARG A 186 -19.74 2.78 8.49
CA ARG A 186 -20.88 2.07 9.12
C ARG A 186 -20.60 0.63 9.56
N SER A 187 -19.35 0.18 9.46
CA SER A 187 -18.92 -1.13 9.97
C SER A 187 -17.43 -1.12 10.32
N ARG A 188 -16.97 -2.17 10.99
CA ARG A 188 -15.54 -2.51 11.07
C ARG A 188 -14.95 -2.76 9.66
N GLY A 189 -13.63 -2.62 9.52
CA GLY A 189 -12.87 -2.87 8.30
C GLY A 189 -12.12 -1.63 7.78
N HIS A 190 -11.33 -1.82 6.73
CA HIS A 190 -10.63 -0.73 6.03
C HIS A 190 -11.49 -0.11 4.91
N CYS A 191 -10.95 0.87 4.18
CA CYS A 191 -11.65 1.56 3.08
C CYS A 191 -12.34 0.57 2.12
N ASN A 192 -13.59 0.88 1.73
CA ASN A 192 -14.44 0.04 0.88
C ASN A 192 -14.35 0.36 -0.62
N THR A 193 -13.35 1.16 -1.01
CA THR A 193 -12.99 1.48 -2.39
C THR A 193 -11.75 0.68 -2.80
N MET A 194 -11.31 0.80 -4.06
CA MET A 194 -10.00 0.32 -4.53
C MET A 194 -8.87 1.25 -4.05
N GLY A 195 -8.87 1.57 -2.75
CA GLY A 195 -7.82 2.32 -2.07
C GLY A 195 -6.58 1.46 -1.79
N THR A 196 -5.61 2.01 -1.05
CA THR A 196 -4.35 1.31 -0.75
C THR A 196 -4.58 0.03 0.06
N ALA A 197 -5.43 0.06 1.09
CA ALA A 197 -5.73 -1.14 1.89
C ALA A 197 -6.25 -2.32 1.04
N SER A 198 -7.31 -2.09 0.25
CA SER A 198 -7.86 -3.11 -0.66
C SER A 198 -6.84 -3.55 -1.71
N THR A 199 -6.12 -2.59 -2.31
CA THR A 199 -5.07 -2.88 -3.29
C THR A 199 -4.00 -3.78 -2.69
N MET A 200 -3.46 -3.44 -1.50
CA MET A 200 -2.39 -4.21 -0.87
C MET A 200 -2.87 -5.59 -0.42
N ALA A 201 -4.12 -5.74 0.02
CA ALA A 201 -4.68 -7.06 0.31
C ALA A 201 -4.76 -7.94 -0.96
N LEU A 202 -5.33 -7.42 -2.05
CA LEU A 202 -5.47 -8.16 -3.31
C LEU A 202 -4.11 -8.47 -3.96
N VAL A 203 -3.20 -7.49 -3.94
CA VAL A 203 -1.82 -7.66 -4.44
C VAL A 203 -1.04 -8.65 -3.58
N ALA A 204 -1.22 -8.67 -2.25
CA ALA A 204 -0.59 -9.65 -1.37
C ALA A 204 -1.10 -11.08 -1.63
N GLU A 205 -2.37 -11.24 -2.01
CA GLU A 205 -2.90 -12.53 -2.47
C GLU A 205 -2.30 -12.94 -3.81
N ALA A 206 -2.23 -12.03 -4.79
CA ALA A 206 -1.58 -12.30 -6.08
C ALA A 206 -0.07 -12.57 -5.97
N LEU A 207 0.58 -12.00 -4.95
CA LEU A 207 1.97 -12.28 -4.58
C LEU A 207 2.12 -13.69 -3.97
N GLY A 208 1.01 -14.32 -3.57
CA GLY A 208 0.95 -15.64 -2.99
C GLY A 208 1.06 -15.68 -1.47
N THR A 209 0.95 -14.55 -0.76
CA THR A 209 1.14 -14.46 0.71
C THR A 209 -0.13 -14.63 1.53
N ILE A 210 -1.28 -14.65 0.87
CA ILE A 210 -2.62 -14.84 1.45
C ILE A 210 -3.20 -16.12 0.84
N VAL A 211 -4.02 -16.84 1.60
CA VAL A 211 -4.79 -17.97 1.07
C VAL A 211 -5.71 -17.47 -0.07
N PRO A 212 -5.62 -18.01 -1.29
CA PRO A 212 -6.42 -17.55 -2.43
C PRO A 212 -7.93 -17.50 -2.12
N GLY A 213 -8.59 -16.43 -2.55
CA GLY A 213 -10.01 -16.15 -2.33
C GLY A 213 -10.34 -15.45 -1.00
N MET A 214 -9.35 -15.11 -0.18
CA MET A 214 -9.58 -14.45 1.11
C MET A 214 -9.54 -12.92 1.02
N ALA A 215 -8.69 -12.35 0.16
CA ALA A 215 -8.58 -10.91 0.01
C ALA A 215 -9.85 -10.33 -0.61
N GLY A 216 -10.40 -9.32 0.06
CA GLY A 216 -11.65 -8.67 -0.34
C GLY A 216 -12.89 -9.17 0.39
N ILE A 217 -12.83 -10.26 1.16
CA ILE A 217 -13.93 -10.66 2.06
C ILE A 217 -14.21 -9.51 3.04
N PRO A 218 -15.44 -8.95 3.08
CA PRO A 218 -15.76 -7.86 4.00
C PRO A 218 -15.52 -8.22 5.47
N ALA A 219 -15.04 -7.26 6.26
CA ALA A 219 -14.70 -7.48 7.67
C ALA A 219 -15.86 -8.02 8.54
N PRO A 220 -17.15 -7.69 8.27
CA PRO A 220 -18.27 -8.30 8.98
C PRO A 220 -18.73 -9.67 8.47
N ASP A 221 -18.20 -10.16 7.35
CA ASP A 221 -18.60 -11.45 6.77
C ASP A 221 -18.10 -12.62 7.61
N SER A 222 -18.97 -13.59 7.90
CA SER A 222 -18.61 -14.76 8.72
C SER A 222 -17.50 -15.61 8.11
N ARG A 223 -17.40 -15.61 6.78
CA ARG A 223 -16.36 -16.36 6.04
C ARG A 223 -14.96 -15.84 6.31
N LEU A 224 -14.80 -14.59 6.77
CA LEU A 224 -13.50 -14.07 7.18
C LEU A 224 -12.96 -14.83 8.40
N LEU A 225 -13.81 -15.08 9.40
CA LEU A 225 -13.42 -15.81 10.60
C LEU A 225 -13.18 -17.30 10.30
N GLU A 226 -14.00 -17.90 9.43
CA GLU A 226 -13.79 -19.25 8.93
C GLU A 226 -12.43 -19.40 8.23
N ALA A 227 -12.12 -18.47 7.32
CA ALA A 227 -10.88 -18.49 6.58
C ALA A 227 -9.67 -18.20 7.50
N ALA A 228 -9.80 -17.29 8.47
CA ALA A 228 -8.78 -17.03 9.48
C ALA A 228 -8.48 -18.27 10.34
N HIS A 229 -9.52 -19.02 10.75
CA HIS A 229 -9.36 -20.31 11.42
C HIS A 229 -8.60 -21.30 10.52
N GLY A 230 -8.99 -21.44 9.26
CA GLY A 230 -8.27 -22.26 8.28
C GLY A 230 -6.80 -21.86 8.12
N THR A 231 -6.51 -20.57 8.15
CA THR A 231 -5.15 -20.02 8.07
C THR A 231 -4.32 -20.36 9.31
N GLY A 232 -4.93 -20.40 10.49
CA GLY A 232 -4.27 -20.90 11.70
C GLY A 232 -3.78 -22.34 11.56
N ARG A 233 -4.57 -23.22 10.92
CA ARG A 233 -4.13 -24.59 10.59
C ARG A 233 -2.99 -24.60 9.57
N LEU A 234 -3.14 -23.80 8.50
CA LEU A 234 -2.13 -23.67 7.45
C LEU A 234 -0.78 -23.21 8.01
N ALA A 235 -0.75 -22.25 8.93
CA ALA A 235 0.48 -21.74 9.52
C ALA A 235 1.32 -22.83 10.20
N VAL A 236 0.67 -23.78 10.89
CA VAL A 236 1.36 -24.93 11.51
C VAL A 236 1.91 -25.88 10.44
N GLU A 237 1.14 -26.12 9.38
CA GLU A 237 1.58 -26.96 8.25
C GLU A 237 2.75 -26.31 7.49
N MET A 238 2.73 -25.00 7.28
CA MET A 238 3.85 -24.25 6.67
C MET A 238 5.16 -24.40 7.44
N VAL A 239 5.12 -24.46 8.77
CA VAL A 239 6.32 -24.74 9.58
C VAL A 239 6.86 -26.14 9.33
N ALA A 240 5.98 -27.13 9.22
CA ALA A 240 6.40 -28.50 8.92
C ALA A 240 6.97 -28.64 7.49
N ALA A 241 6.42 -27.88 6.54
CA ALA A 241 6.83 -27.86 5.14
C ALA A 241 7.99 -26.88 4.84
N ASP A 242 8.48 -26.13 5.83
CA ASP A 242 9.47 -25.05 5.68
C ASP A 242 9.12 -24.04 4.56
N ARG A 243 7.84 -23.71 4.41
CA ARG A 243 7.37 -22.73 3.41
C ARG A 243 7.57 -21.31 3.93
N ARG A 244 8.73 -20.74 3.62
CA ARG A 244 9.18 -19.41 4.04
C ARG A 244 8.98 -18.37 2.91
N PRO A 245 8.84 -17.07 3.20
CA PRO A 245 8.74 -16.04 2.17
C PRO A 245 9.75 -16.22 1.03
N GLY A 246 11.03 -16.44 1.33
CA GLY A 246 12.09 -16.66 0.33
C GLY A 246 11.95 -17.93 -0.52
N THR A 247 11.02 -18.84 -0.18
CA THR A 247 10.74 -20.06 -0.96
C THR A 247 9.66 -19.87 -2.02
N PHE A 248 8.77 -18.88 -1.87
CA PHE A 248 7.65 -18.66 -2.80
C PHE A 248 7.52 -17.22 -3.30
N LEU A 249 8.13 -16.23 -2.62
CA LEU A 249 8.27 -14.87 -3.14
C LEU A 249 9.43 -14.83 -4.12
N THR A 250 9.10 -14.81 -5.40
CA THR A 250 10.06 -14.83 -6.50
C THR A 250 9.74 -13.72 -7.49
N LYS A 251 10.63 -13.51 -8.47
CA LYS A 251 10.35 -12.58 -9.58
C LYS A 251 9.02 -12.90 -10.30
N ALA A 252 8.65 -14.19 -10.41
CA ALA A 252 7.37 -14.62 -10.97
C ALA A 252 6.18 -14.15 -10.11
N SER A 253 6.29 -14.26 -8.79
CA SER A 253 5.25 -13.81 -7.86
C SER A 253 5.06 -12.29 -7.93
N PHE A 254 6.16 -11.51 -8.03
CA PHE A 254 6.08 -10.06 -8.23
C PHE A 254 5.52 -9.68 -9.60
N HIS A 255 5.81 -10.46 -10.66
CA HIS A 255 5.17 -10.28 -11.96
C HIS A 255 3.64 -10.44 -11.85
N ASN A 256 3.16 -11.49 -11.19
CA ASN A 256 1.72 -11.70 -10.97
C ASN A 256 1.08 -10.59 -10.14
N ALA A 257 1.77 -10.11 -9.12
CA ALA A 257 1.34 -8.96 -8.31
C ALA A 257 1.17 -7.68 -9.16
N ILE A 258 2.06 -7.42 -10.13
CA ILE A 258 1.96 -6.26 -11.03
C ILE A 258 0.78 -6.42 -12.02
N VAL A 259 0.59 -7.61 -12.58
CA VAL A 259 -0.57 -7.90 -13.44
C VAL A 259 -1.87 -7.69 -12.67
N ALA A 260 -1.96 -8.22 -11.45
CA ALA A 260 -3.12 -8.04 -10.58
C ALA A 260 -3.36 -6.56 -10.25
N LEU A 261 -2.31 -5.81 -9.88
CA LEU A 261 -2.38 -4.38 -9.58
C LEU A 261 -3.00 -3.59 -10.74
N ALA A 262 -2.59 -3.89 -11.97
CA ALA A 262 -3.13 -3.23 -13.16
C ALA A 262 -4.57 -3.69 -13.45
N ALA A 263 -4.86 -5.00 -13.40
CA ALA A 263 -6.18 -5.54 -13.69
C ALA A 263 -7.28 -5.02 -12.75
N ILE A 264 -6.95 -4.75 -11.48
CA ILE A 264 -7.89 -4.19 -10.51
C ILE A 264 -7.95 -2.65 -10.51
N GLY A 265 -7.10 -1.97 -11.28
CA GLY A 265 -7.00 -0.50 -11.25
C GLY A 265 -6.52 0.05 -9.91
N GLY A 266 -5.56 -0.64 -9.28
CA GLY A 266 -5.17 -0.41 -7.89
C GLY A 266 -4.40 0.89 -7.62
N SER A 267 -4.15 1.13 -6.34
CA SER A 267 -3.42 2.29 -5.81
C SER A 267 -1.98 2.35 -6.31
N THR A 268 -1.51 3.55 -6.66
CA THR A 268 -0.10 3.79 -7.02
C THR A 268 0.86 3.52 -5.87
N ASN A 269 0.39 3.61 -4.61
CA ASN A 269 1.19 3.29 -3.43
C ASN A 269 1.68 1.82 -3.43
N ALA A 270 1.00 0.91 -4.13
CA ALA A 270 1.42 -0.48 -4.24
C ALA A 270 2.78 -0.64 -4.91
N VAL A 271 3.15 0.29 -5.80
CA VAL A 271 4.48 0.30 -6.46
C VAL A 271 5.59 0.45 -5.41
N VAL A 272 5.50 1.48 -4.56
CA VAL A 272 6.47 1.75 -3.49
C VAL A 272 6.53 0.60 -2.47
N HIS A 273 5.39 -0.03 -2.19
CA HIS A 273 5.32 -1.18 -1.28
C HIS A 273 5.94 -2.45 -1.86
N LEU A 274 5.65 -2.79 -3.12
CA LEU A 274 6.21 -3.97 -3.78
C LEU A 274 7.72 -3.85 -3.97
N LEU A 275 8.23 -2.67 -4.33
CA LEU A 275 9.67 -2.39 -4.40
C LEU A 275 10.35 -2.62 -3.04
N ALA A 276 9.76 -2.12 -1.95
CA ALA A 276 10.31 -2.31 -0.61
C ALA A 276 10.32 -3.79 -0.18
N ILE A 277 9.21 -4.52 -0.42
CA ILE A 277 9.12 -5.95 -0.08
C ILE A 277 10.13 -6.76 -0.90
N ALA A 278 10.27 -6.49 -2.20
CA ALA A 278 11.27 -7.13 -3.06
C ALA A 278 12.69 -6.87 -2.56
N GLY A 279 12.99 -5.64 -2.13
CA GLY A 279 14.28 -5.27 -1.54
C GLY A 279 14.64 -6.02 -0.26
N ARG A 280 13.67 -6.48 0.55
CA ARG A 280 13.91 -7.32 1.74
C ARG A 280 14.35 -8.75 1.42
N LEU A 281 14.20 -9.18 0.17
CA LEU A 281 14.62 -10.50 -0.32
C LEU A 281 15.69 -10.41 -1.41
N ASP A 282 16.27 -9.22 -1.62
CA ASP A 282 17.22 -8.95 -2.71
C ASP A 282 16.69 -9.35 -4.10
N ILE A 283 15.36 -9.26 -4.29
CA ILE A 283 14.72 -9.56 -5.58
C ILE A 283 14.84 -8.33 -6.47
N PRO A 284 15.45 -8.43 -7.66
CA PRO A 284 15.59 -7.31 -8.57
C PRO A 284 14.23 -6.93 -9.15
N LEU A 285 13.66 -5.83 -8.65
CA LEU A 285 12.43 -5.22 -9.12
C LEU A 285 12.65 -3.71 -9.27
N THR A 286 12.24 -3.16 -10.40
CA THR A 286 12.45 -1.75 -10.75
C THR A 286 11.15 -1.11 -11.21
N LEU A 287 11.09 0.23 -11.27
CA LEU A 287 9.95 0.92 -11.87
C LEU A 287 9.68 0.45 -13.30
N ASP A 288 10.71 0.20 -14.09
CA ASP A 288 10.56 -0.23 -15.48
C ASP A 288 9.82 -1.57 -15.62
N ASP A 289 9.87 -2.42 -14.59
CA ASP A 289 9.08 -3.66 -14.56
C ASP A 289 7.57 -3.38 -14.46
N PHE A 290 7.16 -2.34 -13.72
CA PHE A 290 5.75 -1.95 -13.63
C PHE A 290 5.20 -1.45 -14.96
N ASP A 291 5.99 -0.68 -15.71
CA ASP A 291 5.56 -0.21 -17.03
C ASP A 291 5.54 -1.37 -18.04
N ARG A 292 6.62 -2.16 -18.08
CA ARG A 292 6.75 -3.28 -19.02
C ARG A 292 5.69 -4.36 -18.83
N ILE A 293 5.34 -4.68 -17.57
CA ILE A 293 4.38 -5.74 -17.24
C ILE A 293 2.95 -5.19 -17.17
N GLY A 294 2.73 -4.10 -16.44
CA GLY A 294 1.40 -3.67 -16.02
C GLY A 294 0.72 -2.67 -16.96
N SER A 295 1.46 -1.81 -17.66
CA SER A 295 0.86 -0.64 -18.34
C SER A 295 -0.13 -0.99 -19.45
N ARG A 296 0.00 -2.18 -20.05
CA ARG A 296 -0.89 -2.69 -21.11
C ARG A 296 -1.93 -3.69 -20.64
N VAL A 297 -1.98 -3.97 -19.34
CA VAL A 297 -3.01 -4.83 -18.76
C VAL A 297 -4.31 -4.02 -18.66
N PRO A 298 -5.44 -4.56 -19.13
CA PRO A 298 -6.71 -3.87 -19.06
C PRO A 298 -7.22 -3.82 -17.61
N VAL A 299 -7.85 -2.71 -17.24
CA VAL A 299 -8.57 -2.61 -15.96
C VAL A 299 -9.93 -3.26 -16.13
N LEU A 300 -10.19 -4.29 -15.33
CA LEU A 300 -11.42 -5.08 -15.38
C LEU A 300 -12.42 -4.72 -14.29
N VAL A 301 -11.98 -4.04 -13.24
CA VAL A 301 -12.79 -3.84 -12.05
C VAL A 301 -13.46 -2.46 -12.06
N ASP A 302 -14.79 -2.41 -12.10
CA ASP A 302 -15.60 -1.18 -12.07
C ASP A 302 -15.82 -0.69 -10.62
N LEU A 303 -14.72 -0.41 -9.91
CA LEU A 303 -14.74 0.09 -8.54
C LEU A 303 -14.22 1.52 -8.44
N GLN A 304 -14.80 2.30 -7.52
CA GLN A 304 -14.25 3.60 -7.18
C GLN A 304 -12.78 3.48 -6.73
N PRO A 305 -11.90 4.44 -7.12
CA PRO A 305 -12.23 5.70 -7.78
C PRO A 305 -12.26 5.68 -9.32
N ALA A 306 -11.89 4.57 -9.98
CA ALA A 306 -11.89 4.49 -11.44
C ALA A 306 -13.28 4.19 -12.03
N GLY A 307 -14.13 3.52 -11.24
CA GLY A 307 -15.45 3.07 -11.59
C GLY A 307 -16.53 3.50 -10.60
N ARG A 308 -17.59 2.70 -10.50
CA ARG A 308 -18.86 3.06 -9.84
C ARG A 308 -19.11 2.33 -8.54
N PHE A 309 -18.77 1.04 -8.47
CA PHE A 309 -19.15 0.14 -7.36
C PHE A 309 -18.12 0.15 -6.22
N LEU A 310 -18.37 -0.66 -5.18
CA LEU A 310 -17.54 -0.76 -3.96
C LEU A 310 -17.13 -2.21 -3.65
N MET A 311 -16.24 -2.41 -2.68
CA MET A 311 -15.63 -3.71 -2.39
C MET A 311 -16.64 -4.82 -2.01
N GLU A 312 -17.79 -4.46 -1.44
CA GLU A 312 -18.88 -5.40 -1.15
C GLU A 312 -19.45 -5.99 -2.45
N ASP A 313 -19.61 -5.17 -3.49
CA ASP A 313 -20.02 -5.60 -4.82
C ASP A 313 -18.96 -6.46 -5.49
N PHE A 314 -17.68 -6.08 -5.35
CA PHE A 314 -16.56 -6.84 -5.91
C PHE A 314 -16.47 -8.26 -5.33
N HIS A 315 -16.60 -8.40 -4.01
CA HIS A 315 -16.64 -9.70 -3.35
C HIS A 315 -17.81 -10.55 -3.86
N ARG A 316 -19.01 -9.94 -3.96
CA ARG A 316 -20.21 -10.60 -4.50
C ARG A 316 -20.04 -11.02 -5.97
N ALA A 317 -19.31 -10.24 -6.76
CA ALA A 317 -19.13 -10.45 -8.19
C ALA A 317 -18.16 -11.60 -8.55
N GLY A 318 -17.40 -12.10 -7.57
CA GLY A 318 -16.43 -13.19 -7.76
C GLY A 318 -15.02 -12.87 -7.22
N GLY A 319 -14.78 -11.65 -6.77
CA GLY A 319 -13.52 -11.25 -6.14
C GLY A 319 -12.30 -11.33 -7.07
N LEU A 320 -11.11 -11.45 -6.46
CA LEU A 320 -9.85 -11.43 -7.19
C LEU A 320 -9.70 -12.60 -8.16
N SER A 321 -10.11 -13.81 -7.77
CA SER A 321 -9.96 -14.99 -8.61
C SER A 321 -10.67 -14.85 -9.96
N ALA A 322 -11.85 -14.23 -9.97
CA ALA A 322 -12.58 -13.95 -11.21
C ALA A 322 -11.82 -12.95 -12.12
N VAL A 323 -11.18 -11.94 -11.54
CA VAL A 323 -10.33 -10.98 -12.28
C VAL A 323 -9.10 -11.67 -12.85
N LEU A 324 -8.37 -12.43 -12.02
CA LEU A 324 -7.14 -13.10 -12.43
C LEU A 324 -7.37 -14.12 -13.53
N ARG A 325 -8.52 -14.79 -13.52
CA ARG A 325 -8.92 -15.72 -14.59
C ARG A 325 -8.98 -15.04 -15.96
N GLU A 326 -9.52 -13.84 -16.05
CA GLU A 326 -9.63 -13.09 -17.31
C GLU A 326 -8.27 -12.67 -17.88
N VAL A 327 -7.24 -12.57 -17.04
CA VAL A 327 -5.86 -12.20 -17.41
C VAL A 327 -4.87 -13.35 -17.20
N ARG A 328 -5.34 -14.59 -17.12
CA ARG A 328 -4.54 -15.77 -16.75
C ARG A 328 -3.31 -15.98 -17.64
N ASP A 329 -3.42 -15.74 -18.94
CA ASP A 329 -2.32 -15.82 -19.91
C ASP A 329 -1.21 -14.79 -19.68
N LEU A 330 -1.49 -13.74 -18.90
CA LEU A 330 -0.49 -12.75 -18.49
C LEU A 330 0.21 -13.11 -17.19
N LEU A 331 -0.32 -14.10 -16.45
CA LEU A 331 0.27 -14.58 -15.20
C LEU A 331 1.36 -15.61 -15.47
N ASP A 332 2.39 -15.59 -14.63
CA ASP A 332 3.37 -16.65 -14.52
C ASP A 332 2.71 -17.87 -13.84
N PRO A 333 2.63 -19.03 -14.53
CA PRO A 333 1.93 -20.20 -14.05
C PRO A 333 2.69 -20.97 -12.96
N ASP A 334 3.97 -20.67 -12.73
CA ASP A 334 4.83 -21.39 -11.77
C ASP A 334 4.91 -20.67 -10.42
N ALA A 335 4.37 -19.45 -10.32
CA ALA A 335 4.39 -18.67 -9.09
C ALA A 335 3.56 -19.34 -7.98
N LEU A 336 4.25 -19.84 -6.96
CA LEU A 336 3.67 -20.52 -5.80
C LEU A 336 2.98 -19.55 -4.82
N THR A 337 2.07 -20.10 -4.04
CA THR A 337 1.41 -19.41 -2.91
C THR A 337 1.78 -20.04 -1.57
N VAL A 338 1.28 -19.49 -0.47
CA VAL A 338 1.38 -20.03 0.88
C VAL A 338 0.80 -21.45 1.02
N THR A 339 -0.02 -21.91 0.07
CA THR A 339 -0.51 -23.30 0.04
C THR A 339 0.50 -24.28 -0.57
N GLY A 340 1.62 -23.78 -1.11
CA GLY A 340 2.59 -24.58 -1.86
C GLY A 340 2.15 -24.92 -3.28
N GLU A 341 0.98 -24.46 -3.71
CA GLU A 341 0.47 -24.64 -5.07
C GLU A 341 0.57 -23.34 -5.87
N PRO A 342 0.69 -23.41 -7.21
CA PRO A 342 0.69 -22.22 -8.05
C PRO A 342 -0.60 -21.41 -7.95
N LEU A 343 -0.51 -20.08 -8.01
CA LEU A 343 -1.67 -19.17 -7.95
C LEU A 343 -2.72 -19.52 -9.02
N VAL A 344 -2.25 -19.85 -10.23
CA VAL A 344 -3.13 -20.16 -11.37
C VAL A 344 -3.99 -21.42 -11.16
N ALA A 345 -3.61 -22.32 -10.24
CA ALA A 345 -4.41 -23.49 -9.91
C ALA A 345 -5.70 -23.13 -9.14
N HIS A 346 -5.74 -21.96 -8.50
CA HIS A 346 -6.88 -21.52 -7.67
C HIS A 346 -7.92 -20.69 -8.42
N ILE A 347 -7.71 -20.38 -9.70
CA ILE A 347 -8.53 -19.41 -10.44
C ILE A 347 -9.29 -20.01 -11.64
N ASP A 348 -8.98 -21.25 -12.04
CA ASP A 348 -9.52 -21.84 -13.28
C ASP A 348 -11.05 -21.92 -13.29
N ASP A 349 -11.67 -22.24 -12.15
CA ASP A 349 -13.12 -22.37 -12.00
C ASP A 349 -13.80 -21.11 -11.45
N ALA A 350 -13.09 -19.99 -11.29
CA ALA A 350 -13.63 -18.77 -10.70
C ALA A 350 -14.57 -18.02 -11.67
N PRO A 351 -15.89 -17.99 -11.45
CA PRO A 351 -16.82 -17.35 -12.37
C PRO A 351 -16.97 -15.85 -12.07
N ILE A 352 -17.31 -15.08 -13.11
CA ILE A 352 -17.84 -13.73 -12.95
C ILE A 352 -19.35 -13.85 -12.70
N TRP A 353 -19.80 -13.49 -11.50
CA TRP A 353 -21.22 -13.49 -11.14
C TRP A 353 -21.93 -12.19 -11.50
N ASP A 354 -21.17 -11.10 -11.62
CA ASP A 354 -21.69 -9.78 -11.98
C ASP A 354 -20.75 -9.07 -12.96
N PRO A 355 -21.05 -9.13 -14.28
CA PRO A 355 -20.20 -8.54 -15.30
C PRO A 355 -20.27 -7.01 -15.37
N GLU A 356 -21.14 -6.34 -14.58
CA GLU A 356 -21.07 -4.89 -14.44
C GLU A 356 -19.96 -4.46 -13.49
N VAL A 357 -19.70 -5.27 -12.45
CA VAL A 357 -18.67 -5.01 -11.43
C VAL A 357 -17.31 -5.54 -11.86
N ILE A 358 -17.25 -6.77 -12.38
CA ILE A 358 -16.03 -7.39 -12.92
C ILE A 358 -16.23 -7.60 -14.41
N ARG A 359 -15.59 -6.75 -15.20
CA ARG A 359 -15.66 -6.76 -16.66
C ARG A 359 -14.87 -7.93 -17.23
N THR A 360 -15.32 -8.45 -18.36
CA THR A 360 -14.53 -9.41 -19.15
C THR A 360 -13.37 -8.69 -19.84
N ARG A 361 -12.32 -9.43 -20.18
CA ARG A 361 -11.17 -8.88 -20.92
C ARG A 361 -11.53 -8.31 -22.29
N GLU A 362 -12.57 -8.82 -22.93
CA GLU A 362 -13.07 -8.31 -24.21
C GLU A 362 -13.79 -6.96 -24.08
N LYS A 363 -14.34 -6.64 -22.89
CA LYS A 363 -15.09 -5.41 -22.62
C LYS A 363 -14.61 -4.73 -21.34
N PRO A 364 -13.30 -4.43 -21.24
CA PRO A 364 -12.70 -3.92 -20.02
C PRO A 364 -13.25 -2.53 -19.69
N LEU A 365 -13.04 -2.09 -18.45
CA LEU A 365 -13.34 -0.70 -18.06
C LEU A 365 -12.40 0.26 -18.80
N VAL A 366 -11.10 -0.08 -18.83
CA VAL A 366 -10.05 0.67 -19.54
C VAL A 366 -9.13 -0.34 -20.22
N ALA A 367 -8.90 -0.20 -21.53
CA ALA A 367 -8.10 -1.16 -22.30
C ALA A 367 -6.62 -1.17 -21.89
N GLU A 368 -6.05 0.01 -21.62
CA GLU A 368 -4.67 0.19 -21.15
C GLU A 368 -4.69 1.12 -19.93
N GLY A 369 -5.09 0.58 -18.78
CA GLY A 369 -5.33 1.36 -17.56
C GLY A 369 -4.29 1.16 -16.45
N GLY A 370 -3.31 0.30 -16.67
CA GLY A 370 -2.22 0.07 -15.73
C GLY A 370 -1.41 1.34 -15.46
N ILE A 371 -0.73 1.37 -14.31
CA ILE A 371 0.14 2.50 -13.92
C ILE A 371 1.24 2.66 -14.98
N ALA A 372 1.44 3.89 -15.45
CA ALA A 372 2.50 4.23 -16.39
C ALA A 372 3.66 4.89 -15.65
N VAL A 373 4.89 4.53 -16.04
CA VAL A 373 6.12 5.13 -15.51
C VAL A 373 6.62 6.17 -16.50
N LEU A 374 6.71 7.42 -16.04
CA LEU A 374 7.19 8.55 -16.83
C LEU A 374 8.67 8.80 -16.52
N ARG A 375 9.42 9.17 -17.56
CA ARG A 375 10.83 9.59 -17.48
C ARG A 375 11.00 10.92 -18.20
N GLY A 376 12.05 11.65 -17.87
CA GLY A 376 12.41 12.88 -18.57
C GLY A 376 13.32 13.73 -17.72
N ASN A 377 13.63 14.94 -18.18
CA ASN A 377 14.52 15.84 -17.45
C ASN A 377 13.95 16.29 -16.09
N LEU A 378 12.63 16.16 -15.89
CA LEU A 378 11.96 16.52 -14.64
C LEU A 378 11.91 15.35 -13.63
N ALA A 379 11.89 14.11 -14.14
CA ALA A 379 11.82 12.88 -13.35
C ALA A 379 12.82 11.84 -13.90
N PRO A 380 14.14 12.05 -13.72
CA PRO A 380 15.15 11.16 -14.29
C PRO A 380 15.07 9.74 -13.70
N ASP A 381 14.79 9.63 -12.40
CA ASP A 381 14.66 8.33 -11.72
C ASP A 381 13.21 7.79 -11.73
N GLY A 382 12.30 8.56 -12.31
CA GLY A 382 10.95 8.15 -12.67
C GLY A 382 9.86 8.90 -11.93
N ALA A 383 8.66 8.86 -12.48
CA ALA A 383 7.42 9.29 -11.84
C ALA A 383 6.28 8.38 -12.28
N LEU A 384 5.17 8.38 -11.56
CA LEU A 384 4.01 7.56 -11.87
C LEU A 384 2.81 8.41 -12.26
N VAL A 385 1.98 7.88 -13.14
CA VAL A 385 0.61 8.37 -13.40
C VAL A 385 -0.33 7.17 -13.48
N LYS A 386 -1.58 7.34 -13.05
CA LYS A 386 -2.63 6.31 -13.12
C LYS A 386 -3.64 6.66 -14.23
N PRO A 387 -3.46 6.17 -15.48
CA PRO A 387 -4.30 6.56 -16.61
C PRO A 387 -5.78 6.25 -16.39
N ALA A 388 -6.09 5.15 -15.70
CA ALA A 388 -7.48 4.73 -15.44
C ALA A 388 -8.29 5.71 -14.58
N ALA A 389 -7.65 6.65 -13.88
CA ALA A 389 -8.34 7.69 -13.12
C ALA A 389 -8.03 9.10 -13.63
N ALA A 390 -7.36 9.23 -14.78
CA ALA A 390 -7.01 10.50 -15.39
C ALA A 390 -8.00 10.88 -16.50
N SER A 391 -8.05 12.17 -16.85
CA SER A 391 -8.87 12.63 -17.98
C SER A 391 -8.15 12.36 -19.30
N PRO A 392 -8.78 11.67 -20.28
CA PRO A 392 -8.10 11.29 -21.52
C PRO A 392 -7.48 12.46 -22.30
N HIS A 393 -8.11 13.64 -22.26
CA HIS A 393 -7.64 14.84 -22.95
C HIS A 393 -6.40 15.49 -22.31
N LEU A 394 -6.06 15.12 -21.06
CA LEU A 394 -4.89 15.64 -20.33
C LEU A 394 -3.71 14.65 -20.33
N LEU A 395 -3.86 13.44 -20.89
CA LEU A 395 -2.78 12.45 -21.00
C LEU A 395 -1.63 12.89 -21.93
N ARG A 396 -1.89 13.90 -22.76
CA ARG A 396 -0.88 14.65 -23.48
C ARG A 396 -1.17 16.13 -23.30
N HIS A 397 -0.35 16.81 -22.51
CA HIS A 397 -0.61 18.18 -22.08
C HIS A 397 0.68 18.98 -22.00
N ARG A 398 0.63 20.23 -22.47
CA ARG A 398 1.74 21.17 -22.37
C ARG A 398 1.21 22.46 -21.78
N GLY A 399 1.70 22.84 -20.61
CA GLY A 399 1.13 23.93 -19.82
C GLY A 399 2.14 24.65 -18.95
N ARG A 400 1.80 25.87 -18.54
CA ARG A 400 2.63 26.71 -17.67
C ARG A 400 2.60 26.19 -16.23
N ALA A 401 3.77 26.04 -15.62
CA ALA A 401 3.92 25.66 -14.22
C ALA A 401 3.40 26.78 -13.29
N VAL A 402 2.62 26.38 -12.28
CA VAL A 402 2.30 27.17 -11.09
C VAL A 402 2.89 26.44 -9.89
N VAL A 403 3.99 26.97 -9.34
CA VAL A 403 4.80 26.29 -8.34
C VAL A 403 4.38 26.69 -6.92
N PHE A 404 4.29 25.68 -6.06
CA PHE A 404 4.11 25.77 -4.61
C PHE A 404 5.30 25.13 -3.91
N ASP A 405 5.94 25.89 -3.02
CA ASP A 405 7.23 25.56 -2.40
C ASP A 405 7.12 24.62 -1.20
N SER A 406 5.96 24.55 -0.57
CA SER A 406 5.59 23.60 0.48
C SER A 406 4.07 23.41 0.51
N ILE A 407 3.59 22.49 1.37
CA ILE A 407 2.14 22.31 1.56
C ILE A 407 1.48 23.53 2.22
N GLU A 408 2.21 24.26 3.08
CA GLU A 408 1.75 25.51 3.69
C GLU A 408 1.62 26.62 2.63
N ASP A 409 2.60 26.73 1.73
CA ASP A 409 2.56 27.68 0.60
C ASP A 409 1.40 27.37 -0.35
N PHE A 410 1.16 26.09 -0.62
CA PHE A 410 -0.02 25.64 -1.38
C PHE A 410 -1.33 26.11 -0.74
N HIS A 411 -1.55 25.80 0.54
CA HIS A 411 -2.78 26.20 1.24
C HIS A 411 -2.95 27.72 1.34
N ALA A 412 -1.86 28.48 1.43
CA ALA A 412 -1.90 29.93 1.51
C ALA A 412 -2.34 30.60 0.19
N ARG A 413 -2.04 29.98 -0.96
CA ARG A 413 -2.16 30.62 -2.29
C ARG A 413 -3.22 30.02 -3.20
N ILE A 414 -3.57 28.74 -3.06
CA ILE A 414 -4.38 28.04 -4.08
C ILE A 414 -5.75 28.68 -4.33
N ASP A 415 -6.35 29.27 -3.29
CA ASP A 415 -7.66 29.92 -3.33
C ASP A 415 -7.58 31.46 -3.39
N ASP A 416 -6.38 32.01 -3.58
CA ASP A 416 -6.21 33.44 -3.84
C ASP A 416 -6.86 33.80 -5.20
N PRO A 417 -7.83 34.72 -5.25
CA PRO A 417 -8.46 35.13 -6.50
C PRO A 417 -7.46 35.68 -7.53
N ASP A 418 -6.37 36.29 -7.05
CA ASP A 418 -5.33 36.93 -7.87
C ASP A 418 -4.22 35.94 -8.29
N LEU A 419 -4.27 34.68 -7.86
CA LEU A 419 -3.33 33.64 -8.31
C LEU A 419 -3.37 33.52 -9.84
N ASP A 420 -2.26 33.78 -10.53
CA ASP A 420 -2.20 33.66 -11.99
C ASP A 420 -2.19 32.18 -12.43
N VAL A 421 -3.39 31.61 -12.57
CA VAL A 421 -3.65 30.20 -12.93
C VAL A 421 -4.90 30.09 -13.80
N ASP A 422 -4.82 29.24 -14.82
CA ASP A 422 -5.92 28.88 -15.73
C ASP A 422 -6.05 27.35 -15.85
N ALA A 423 -7.04 26.88 -16.62
CA ALA A 423 -7.32 25.44 -16.77
C ALA A 423 -6.21 24.66 -17.50
N ASP A 424 -5.38 25.34 -18.29
CA ASP A 424 -4.27 24.74 -19.05
C ASP A 424 -2.95 24.74 -18.25
N SER A 425 -2.94 25.39 -17.08
CA SER A 425 -1.78 25.43 -16.20
C SER A 425 -1.48 24.06 -15.57
N VAL A 426 -0.23 23.84 -15.22
CA VAL A 426 0.25 22.65 -14.50
C VAL A 426 0.58 23.03 -13.07
N LEU A 427 -0.15 22.47 -12.10
CA LEU A 427 0.14 22.70 -10.68
C LEU A 427 1.34 21.86 -10.26
N VAL A 428 2.35 22.49 -9.66
CA VAL A 428 3.58 21.81 -9.21
C VAL A 428 3.71 22.03 -7.71
N LEU A 429 3.68 20.94 -6.93
CA LEU A 429 3.95 20.95 -5.50
C LEU A 429 5.23 20.15 -5.24
N ARG A 430 6.17 20.74 -4.50
CA ARG A 430 7.47 20.13 -4.21
C ARG A 430 7.74 20.05 -2.71
N GLY A 431 8.78 19.31 -2.35
CA GLY A 431 9.13 19.12 -0.93
C GLY A 431 8.16 18.19 -0.22
N CYS A 432 7.42 17.38 -0.97
CA CYS A 432 6.45 16.42 -0.46
C CYS A 432 6.94 14.97 -0.58
N GLY A 433 8.20 14.75 -0.92
CA GLY A 433 8.82 13.43 -0.99
C GLY A 433 9.18 12.82 0.38
N PRO A 434 9.88 11.67 0.38
CA PRO A 434 10.34 11.02 1.60
C PRO A 434 11.10 11.96 2.55
N LYS A 435 12.14 12.64 2.09
CA LYS A 435 12.95 13.54 2.93
C LYS A 435 12.28 14.90 3.12
N GLY A 436 11.62 15.41 2.09
CA GLY A 436 11.12 16.78 2.03
C GLY A 436 10.02 17.08 3.04
N TYR A 437 9.01 16.21 3.16
CA TYR A 437 7.81 16.57 3.92
C TYR A 437 7.97 16.57 5.45
N PRO A 438 8.48 15.50 6.13
CA PRO A 438 9.00 14.21 5.66
C PRO A 438 7.94 13.09 5.66
N GLY A 439 8.29 11.96 5.04
CA GLY A 439 7.48 10.74 5.05
C GLY A 439 6.60 10.53 3.84
N MET A 440 6.66 11.41 2.84
CA MET A 440 5.94 11.28 1.57
C MET A 440 4.41 11.16 1.76
N PRO A 441 3.68 12.23 2.13
CA PRO A 441 2.24 12.16 2.41
C PRO A 441 1.37 12.09 1.14
N GLU A 442 0.07 11.87 1.33
CA GLU A 442 -0.95 11.79 0.27
C GLU A 442 -1.51 13.17 -0.11
N VAL A 443 -0.66 14.03 -0.67
CA VAL A 443 -1.00 15.43 -1.02
C VAL A 443 -0.89 15.77 -2.52
N SER A 444 -0.52 14.79 -3.36
CA SER A 444 -0.30 15.01 -4.80
C SER A 444 -1.60 15.30 -5.55
N ASN A 445 -2.74 14.80 -5.04
CA ASN A 445 -4.07 15.11 -5.54
C ASN A 445 -4.54 16.50 -5.07
N MET A 446 -3.72 17.53 -5.35
CA MET A 446 -3.99 18.91 -4.99
C MET A 446 -5.42 19.32 -5.38
N PRO A 447 -6.19 19.91 -4.44
CA PRO A 447 -7.42 20.60 -4.78
C PRO A 447 -7.20 21.64 -5.87
N LEU A 448 -8.18 21.80 -6.76
CA LEU A 448 -8.10 22.83 -7.79
C LEU A 448 -8.42 24.22 -7.18
N PRO A 449 -7.93 25.31 -7.81
CA PRO A 449 -8.30 26.68 -7.41
C PRO A 449 -9.83 26.85 -7.42
N LYS A 450 -10.39 27.43 -6.34
CA LYS A 450 -11.84 27.64 -6.23
C LYS A 450 -12.45 28.34 -7.44
N LYS A 451 -11.79 29.36 -7.98
CA LYS A 451 -12.27 30.11 -9.17
C LYS A 451 -12.41 29.25 -10.42
N LEU A 452 -11.59 28.21 -10.58
CA LEU A 452 -11.67 27.28 -11.73
C LEU A 452 -12.77 26.24 -11.51
N LEU A 453 -12.96 25.79 -10.27
CA LEU A 453 -14.07 24.92 -9.90
C LEU A 453 -15.43 25.59 -10.16
N GLU A 454 -15.57 26.87 -9.81
CA GLU A 454 -16.77 27.68 -10.09
C GLU A 454 -17.04 27.83 -11.60
N GLN A 455 -15.98 27.78 -12.44
CA GLN A 455 -16.08 27.79 -13.90
C GLN A 455 -16.37 26.41 -14.51
N GLY A 456 -16.47 25.36 -13.67
CA GLY A 456 -16.76 24.00 -14.13
C GLY A 456 -15.53 23.15 -14.45
N VAL A 457 -14.31 23.64 -14.23
CA VAL A 457 -13.10 22.82 -14.33
C VAL A 457 -13.13 21.74 -13.25
N ARG A 458 -12.81 20.50 -13.61
CA ARG A 458 -12.84 19.34 -12.69
C ARG A 458 -11.55 18.53 -12.69
N ASP A 459 -10.65 18.78 -13.63
CA ASP A 459 -9.34 18.13 -13.69
C ASP A 459 -8.30 19.07 -14.28
N MET A 460 -7.07 18.94 -13.79
CA MET A 460 -5.87 19.65 -14.26
C MET A 460 -4.66 18.75 -14.07
N VAL A 461 -3.60 18.98 -14.86
CA VAL A 461 -2.33 18.28 -14.64
C VAL A 461 -1.68 18.79 -13.35
N ARG A 462 -1.34 17.84 -12.48
CA ARG A 462 -0.64 18.08 -11.20
C ARG A 462 0.63 17.24 -11.15
N VAL A 463 1.73 17.83 -10.70
CA VAL A 463 3.03 17.16 -10.55
C VAL A 463 3.52 17.33 -9.13
N CYS A 464 3.88 16.22 -8.48
CA CYS A 464 4.36 16.22 -7.09
C CYS A 464 5.37 15.10 -6.82
N ASP A 465 6.34 15.37 -5.96
CA ASP A 465 7.27 14.36 -5.42
C ASP A 465 6.66 13.52 -4.27
N GLY A 466 5.42 13.81 -3.88
CA GLY A 466 4.66 13.06 -2.87
C GLY A 466 3.84 11.89 -3.40
N ARG A 467 2.89 11.43 -2.58
CA ARG A 467 1.92 10.37 -2.92
C ARG A 467 0.52 10.95 -3.09
N MET A 468 -0.42 10.11 -3.50
CA MET A 468 -1.85 10.40 -3.40
C MET A 468 -2.54 9.20 -2.75
N SER A 469 -3.76 9.42 -2.24
CA SER A 469 -4.57 8.32 -1.77
C SER A 469 -4.94 7.39 -2.92
N GLY A 470 -4.99 6.08 -2.67
CA GLY A 470 -5.49 5.12 -3.67
C GLY A 470 -6.92 5.44 -4.13
N THR A 471 -7.67 6.16 -3.29
CA THR A 471 -9.04 6.62 -3.53
C THR A 471 -9.13 7.93 -4.32
N ALA A 472 -7.99 8.52 -4.69
CA ALA A 472 -7.95 9.76 -5.46
C ALA A 472 -8.09 9.51 -6.97
N TYR A 473 -8.47 10.57 -7.68
CA TYR A 473 -8.66 10.62 -9.12
C TYR A 473 -8.11 11.93 -9.68
N GLY A 474 -8.06 12.01 -11.01
CA GLY A 474 -7.54 13.13 -11.79
C GLY A 474 -6.20 12.82 -12.44
N THR A 475 -5.79 13.70 -13.35
CA THR A 475 -4.50 13.62 -14.06
C THR A 475 -3.36 14.10 -13.16
N VAL A 476 -2.85 13.18 -12.32
CA VAL A 476 -1.82 13.44 -11.31
C VAL A 476 -0.57 12.63 -11.59
N VAL A 477 0.56 13.32 -11.73
CA VAL A 477 1.91 12.75 -11.74
C VAL A 477 2.49 12.83 -10.33
N LEU A 478 2.92 11.69 -9.81
CA LEU A 478 3.31 11.50 -8.41
C LEU A 478 4.60 10.69 -8.31
N HIS A 479 5.21 10.70 -7.13
CA HIS A 479 6.49 10.00 -6.88
C HIS A 479 7.62 10.46 -7.79
N VAL A 480 7.63 11.74 -8.16
CA VAL A 480 8.75 12.30 -8.93
C VAL A 480 10.07 12.05 -8.19
N ALA A 481 10.95 11.28 -8.81
CA ALA A 481 12.24 10.88 -8.29
C ALA A 481 13.39 11.39 -9.19
N PRO A 482 14.50 11.90 -8.59
CA PRO A 482 14.66 12.21 -7.18
C PRO A 482 13.67 13.30 -6.71
N GLU A 483 13.29 13.25 -5.43
CA GLU A 483 12.46 14.29 -4.84
C GLU A 483 13.21 15.64 -4.76
N ALA A 484 12.49 16.75 -4.58
CA ALA A 484 13.10 18.07 -4.49
C ALA A 484 14.14 18.18 -3.36
N ALA A 485 13.86 17.59 -2.19
CA ALA A 485 14.76 17.61 -1.02
C ALA A 485 16.01 16.72 -1.18
N ALA A 486 16.03 15.81 -2.15
CA ALA A 486 17.20 15.01 -2.53
C ALA A 486 17.99 15.62 -3.69
N GLY A 487 17.69 16.88 -4.08
CA GLY A 487 18.35 17.57 -5.17
C GLY A 487 17.74 17.29 -6.55
N GLY A 488 16.53 16.74 -6.60
CA GLY A 488 15.84 16.45 -7.85
C GLY A 488 15.46 17.69 -8.68
N PRO A 489 15.31 17.55 -10.01
CA PRO A 489 15.01 18.69 -10.90
C PRO A 489 13.72 19.45 -10.56
N LEU A 490 12.76 18.81 -9.88
CA LEU A 490 11.53 19.45 -9.40
C LEU A 490 11.80 20.67 -8.49
N ALA A 491 12.92 20.66 -7.75
CA ALA A 491 13.36 21.79 -6.92
C ALA A 491 13.78 23.04 -7.72
N LEU A 492 13.98 22.91 -9.05
CA LEU A 492 14.51 23.96 -9.92
C LEU A 492 13.45 24.58 -10.84
N VAL A 493 12.25 24.00 -10.86
CA VAL A 493 11.10 24.53 -11.61
C VAL A 493 10.70 25.88 -11.03
N ARG A 494 10.36 26.82 -11.92
CA ARG A 494 9.88 28.16 -11.60
C ARG A 494 8.48 28.32 -12.19
N THR A 495 7.63 29.08 -11.49
CA THR A 495 6.34 29.51 -12.05
C THR A 495 6.59 30.21 -13.40
N GLY A 496 5.88 29.79 -14.44
CA GLY A 496 6.11 30.28 -15.81
C GLY A 496 6.81 29.29 -16.74
N ASP A 497 7.60 28.35 -16.21
CA ASP A 497 8.21 27.30 -17.05
C ASP A 497 7.12 26.44 -17.70
N ILE A 498 7.40 25.87 -18.88
CA ILE A 498 6.46 24.98 -19.55
C ILE A 498 6.76 23.53 -19.15
N ILE A 499 5.75 22.81 -18.64
CA ILE A 499 5.81 21.38 -18.40
C ILE A 499 5.15 20.65 -19.57
N ASP A 500 5.80 19.61 -20.08
CA ASP A 500 5.33 18.76 -21.18
C ASP A 500 5.14 17.32 -20.68
N LEU A 501 3.88 16.91 -20.55
CA LEU A 501 3.45 15.58 -20.19
C LEU A 501 3.01 14.84 -21.45
N ASP A 502 3.62 13.69 -21.74
CA ASP A 502 3.16 12.75 -22.75
C ASP A 502 3.17 11.34 -22.19
N VAL A 503 2.00 10.88 -21.71
CA VAL A 503 1.87 9.55 -21.09
C VAL A 503 2.11 8.45 -22.11
N ALA A 504 1.69 8.63 -23.37
CA ALA A 504 1.90 7.62 -24.42
C ALA A 504 3.39 7.44 -24.74
N ALA A 505 4.14 8.55 -24.75
CA ALA A 505 5.59 8.54 -24.95
C ALA A 505 6.40 8.28 -23.65
N ARG A 506 5.72 8.05 -22.51
CA ARG A 506 6.34 7.88 -21.17
C ARG A 506 7.24 9.06 -20.77
N ARG A 507 6.81 10.28 -21.11
CA ARG A 507 7.63 11.48 -21.00
C ARG A 507 7.06 12.50 -20.01
N LEU A 508 7.95 13.06 -19.19
CA LEU A 508 7.69 14.21 -18.33
C LEU A 508 8.90 15.14 -18.33
N ASP A 509 8.76 16.28 -19.01
CA ASP A 509 9.84 17.25 -19.15
C ASP A 509 9.42 18.66 -18.70
N VAL A 510 10.42 19.46 -18.34
CA VAL A 510 10.36 20.92 -18.26
C VAL A 510 11.11 21.52 -19.46
N ASP A 511 10.46 22.39 -20.23
CA ASP A 511 10.98 23.03 -21.43
C ASP A 511 11.90 24.20 -21.07
N VAL A 512 13.03 23.86 -20.46
CA VAL A 512 14.11 24.77 -20.08
C VAL A 512 15.41 24.18 -20.64
N PRO A 513 16.26 24.97 -21.32
CA PRO A 513 17.54 24.48 -21.81
C PRO A 513 18.36 23.84 -20.69
N ALA A 514 18.99 22.70 -20.96
CA ALA A 514 19.73 21.93 -19.95
C ALA A 514 20.82 22.76 -19.24
N GLU A 515 21.52 23.64 -19.98
CA GLU A 515 22.51 24.55 -19.41
C GLU A 515 21.91 25.58 -18.45
N GLU A 516 20.68 26.06 -18.72
CA GLU A 516 19.99 26.97 -17.83
C GLU A 516 19.55 26.22 -16.57
N LEU A 517 18.89 25.07 -16.73
CA LEU A 517 18.39 24.26 -15.62
C LEU A 517 19.55 23.87 -14.67
N ALA A 518 20.70 23.47 -15.22
CA ALA A 518 21.89 23.13 -14.45
C ALA A 518 22.50 24.31 -13.66
N ARG A 519 22.24 25.57 -14.06
CA ARG A 519 22.67 26.77 -13.32
C ARG A 519 21.68 27.22 -12.27
N ARG A 520 20.44 26.72 -12.30
CA ARG A 520 19.43 27.08 -11.30
C ARG A 520 19.78 26.46 -9.96
N THR A 521 19.49 27.19 -8.90
CA THR A 521 19.45 26.67 -7.54
C THR A 521 18.02 26.74 -7.03
N PRO A 522 17.62 25.84 -6.10
CA PRO A 522 16.35 25.99 -5.41
C PRO A 522 16.25 27.36 -4.75
N ASN A 523 15.04 27.92 -4.68
CA ASN A 523 14.82 29.20 -4.03
C ASN A 523 14.83 29.01 -2.49
N GLU A 524 14.93 30.11 -1.74
CA GLU A 524 14.99 30.06 -0.27
C GLU A 524 13.71 29.46 0.35
N ALA A 525 12.53 29.77 -0.20
CA ALA A 525 11.26 29.23 0.28
C ALA A 525 11.20 27.70 0.14
N THR A 526 11.70 27.15 -0.98
CA THR A 526 11.82 25.69 -1.19
C THR A 526 12.68 25.05 -0.11
N VAL A 527 13.88 25.58 0.11
CA VAL A 527 14.85 24.99 1.05
C VAL A 527 14.33 25.09 2.49
N ASN A 528 13.69 26.21 2.84
CA ASN A 528 13.08 26.40 4.16
C ASN A 528 11.83 25.53 4.38
N GLY A 529 11.17 25.09 3.31
CA GLY A 529 10.01 24.19 3.35
C GLY A 529 10.36 22.74 3.64
N PHE A 530 11.62 22.33 3.47
CA PHE A 530 12.04 20.95 3.72
C PHE A 530 12.13 20.61 5.21
N ALA A 531 11.83 19.36 5.55
CA ALA A 531 12.00 18.83 6.88
C ALA A 531 13.46 18.89 7.34
N ASN A 532 13.68 19.46 8.54
CA ASN A 532 15.01 19.52 9.17
C ASN A 532 14.95 19.04 10.63
N PRO A 533 14.59 17.76 10.86
CA PRO A 533 14.52 17.20 12.21
C PRO A 533 15.91 17.15 12.86
N ARG A 534 15.99 17.49 14.15
CA ARG A 534 17.27 17.52 14.90
C ARG A 534 17.55 16.27 15.73
N ARG A 535 16.55 15.42 15.96
CA ARG A 535 16.64 14.18 16.77
C ARG A 535 15.46 13.24 16.50
N GLY A 536 15.53 12.01 17.00
CA GLY A 536 14.41 11.07 17.02
C GLY A 536 14.19 10.33 15.69
N TRP A 537 13.03 9.68 15.56
CA TRP A 537 12.68 8.87 14.39
C TRP A 537 12.76 9.65 13.08
N GLU A 538 12.23 10.87 13.02
CA GLU A 538 12.26 11.69 11.81
C GLU A 538 13.69 11.96 11.33
N ARG A 539 14.64 12.19 12.26
CA ARG A 539 16.05 12.36 11.91
C ARG A 539 16.65 11.10 11.31
N LEU A 540 16.42 9.96 11.96
CA LEU A 540 16.89 8.66 11.45
C LEU A 540 16.29 8.37 10.07
N TYR A 541 14.99 8.64 9.90
CA TYR A 541 14.31 8.45 8.63
C TYR A 541 14.88 9.35 7.53
N VAL A 542 14.97 10.66 7.74
CA VAL A 542 15.48 11.60 6.71
C VAL A 542 16.93 11.27 6.31
N ASP A 543 17.76 10.85 7.26
CA ASP A 543 19.16 10.50 6.99
C ASP A 543 19.30 9.22 6.14
N HIS A 544 18.41 8.24 6.32
CA HIS A 544 18.58 6.88 5.76
C HIS A 544 17.53 6.47 4.73
N VAL A 545 16.44 7.22 4.57
CA VAL A 545 15.39 6.87 3.63
C VAL A 545 15.88 7.00 2.19
N LEU A 546 15.58 5.96 1.41
CA LEU A 546 15.78 5.93 -0.02
C LEU A 546 14.64 6.63 -0.76
N GLN A 547 14.75 6.71 -2.08
CA GLN A 547 13.78 7.41 -2.91
C GLN A 547 12.59 6.50 -3.25
N ALA A 548 11.52 7.09 -3.79
CA ALA A 548 10.26 6.40 -4.06
C ALA A 548 10.39 5.31 -5.13
N ASP A 549 11.27 5.52 -6.11
CA ASP A 549 11.62 4.57 -7.18
C ASP A 549 12.32 3.30 -6.67
N THR A 550 12.85 3.35 -5.44
CA THR A 550 13.42 2.19 -4.72
C THR A 550 12.57 1.78 -3.51
N GLY A 551 11.31 2.19 -3.45
CA GLY A 551 10.37 1.76 -2.41
C GLY A 551 10.41 2.53 -1.09
N ALA A 552 11.18 3.63 -1.01
CA ALA A 552 11.29 4.49 0.18
C ALA A 552 11.57 3.73 1.49
N ASP A 553 12.36 2.65 1.41
CA ASP A 553 12.87 1.93 2.58
C ASP A 553 14.08 2.64 3.20
N LEU A 554 14.61 2.13 4.31
CA LEU A 554 15.86 2.59 4.90
C LEU A 554 17.03 1.79 4.33
N ASP A 555 18.10 2.48 3.93
CA ASP A 555 19.29 1.86 3.32
C ASP A 555 19.87 0.68 4.11
N PHE A 556 19.91 0.79 5.44
CA PHE A 556 20.45 -0.22 6.35
C PHE A 556 19.49 -1.39 6.64
N LEU A 557 18.26 -1.35 6.13
CA LEU A 557 17.25 -2.42 6.29
C LEU A 557 17.00 -3.22 5.01
N ILE A 558 17.72 -2.94 3.92
CA ILE A 558 17.65 -3.74 2.68
C ILE A 558 18.25 -5.13 2.93
N GLY A 559 17.68 -6.13 2.27
CA GLY A 559 18.10 -7.53 2.32
C GLY A 559 17.48 -8.31 3.48
N SER A 560 17.82 -9.60 3.52
CA SER A 560 17.37 -10.51 4.57
C SER A 560 18.50 -10.76 5.58
N SER A 561 18.19 -10.59 6.87
CA SER A 561 19.13 -10.92 7.96
C SER A 561 18.78 -12.24 8.67
N GLY A 562 17.75 -12.94 8.18
CA GLY A 562 17.42 -14.30 8.54
C GLY A 562 16.87 -14.46 9.97
N SER A 563 16.69 -15.72 10.35
CA SER A 563 16.08 -16.12 11.62
C SER A 563 17.10 -16.64 12.63
N GLU A 564 18.40 -16.52 12.43
CA GLU A 564 19.38 -17.02 13.41
C GLU A 564 19.36 -16.19 14.71
N VAL A 565 19.44 -16.85 15.87
CA VAL A 565 19.72 -16.21 17.16
C VAL A 565 21.07 -16.68 17.67
N SER A 566 21.93 -15.72 17.96
CA SER A 566 23.34 -16.00 18.25
C SER A 566 23.64 -16.15 19.74
N ARG A 567 23.12 -15.26 20.59
CA ARG A 567 23.53 -15.16 21.99
C ARG A 567 22.37 -15.37 22.95
N GLU A 568 22.68 -16.08 24.02
CA GLU A 568 21.82 -16.18 25.19
C GLU A 568 21.74 -14.86 25.93
N SER A 569 20.59 -14.63 26.56
CA SER A 569 20.35 -13.39 27.31
C SER A 569 21.04 -13.35 28.69
N HIS A 570 21.48 -14.50 29.22
CA HIS A 570 22.02 -14.67 30.57
C HIS A 570 23.11 -15.74 30.64
#